data_AF-A0A2H9Q055-F1
#
_entry.id   AF-A0A2H9Q055-F1
#
_cell.length_a   1.000
_cell.length_b   1.000
_cell.length_c   1.000
_cell.angle_alpha   90.00
_cell.angle_beta   90.00
_cell.angle_gamma   90.00
#
_symmetry.space_group_name_H-M   'P 1'
#
loop_
_entity.id
_entity.type
_entity.pdbx_description
1 polymer ?
#
loop_
_entity_poly.entity_id
_entity_poly.type
_entity_poly.pdbx_seq_one_letter_code
_entity_poly.pdbx_strand_id
1 'polypeptide(L)'
;MAQKTENKELRWLFLREFTKQLITNSTPIEIQETPEPEPIQDTNLIQEDIGKIPQASPFQGMVASPKTKILENIMPLPKRPQPIKMVAVRAPQGMMDIGKLNLFLRDPRINQIEVNGPEREVLVRISGSPQRTRVKLTKEEIEKIIRSFSEKTRIPLIKGVFKAAVGELVLTAVISDFVDTRFTIQKRRPFQQPNY
;
A
#
# COMPACT_ATOMS: atom_id res chain seq x y z
N MET A 1 -47.70 -5.57 8.56
CA MET A 1 -46.83 -6.78 8.53
C MET A 1 -46.34 -7.17 7.13
N ALA A 2 -46.70 -6.48 6.04
CA ALA A 2 -46.35 -6.88 4.67
C ALA A 2 -44.89 -6.60 4.23
N GLN A 3 -44.23 -5.58 4.80
CA GLN A 3 -42.88 -5.15 4.35
C GLN A 3 -41.73 -6.12 4.71
N LYS A 4 -41.96 -7.10 5.60
CA LYS A 4 -40.91 -8.05 6.02
C LYS A 4 -40.69 -9.18 5.01
N THR A 5 -41.66 -9.43 4.13
CA THR A 5 -41.62 -10.53 3.16
C THR A 5 -40.83 -10.15 1.91
N GLU A 6 -40.96 -8.92 1.43
CA GLU A 6 -40.25 -8.42 0.23
C GLU A 6 -38.72 -8.47 0.37
N ASN A 7 -38.19 -8.16 1.56
CA ASN A 7 -36.76 -8.23 1.82
C ASN A 7 -36.19 -9.67 1.76
N LYS A 8 -37.02 -10.68 2.03
CA LYS A 8 -36.58 -12.08 1.90
C LYS A 8 -36.47 -12.50 0.44
N GLU A 9 -37.40 -12.07 -0.41
CA GLU A 9 -37.37 -12.38 -1.84
C GLU A 9 -36.19 -11.72 -2.55
N LEU A 10 -35.92 -10.44 -2.27
CA LEU A 10 -34.76 -9.73 -2.83
C LEU A 10 -33.44 -10.39 -2.43
N ARG A 11 -33.31 -10.80 -1.16
CA ARG A 11 -32.11 -11.49 -0.68
C ARG A 11 -31.93 -12.85 -1.33
N TRP A 12 -33.01 -13.59 -1.54
CA TRP A 12 -32.97 -14.89 -2.22
C TRP A 12 -32.59 -14.75 -3.70
N LEU A 13 -33.16 -13.77 -4.41
CA LEU A 13 -32.82 -13.46 -5.80
C LEU A 13 -31.34 -13.07 -5.95
N PHE A 14 -30.85 -12.21 -5.06
CA PHE A 14 -29.44 -11.82 -5.05
C PHE A 14 -28.52 -13.02 -4.83
N LEU A 15 -28.81 -13.85 -3.82
CA LEU A 15 -27.97 -15.01 -3.51
C LEU A 15 -27.96 -16.03 -4.66
N ARG A 16 -29.10 -16.20 -5.33
CA ARG A 16 -29.23 -17.06 -6.51
C ARG A 16 -28.35 -16.59 -7.66
N GLU A 17 -28.45 -15.31 -8.04
CA GLU A 17 -27.66 -14.78 -9.16
C GLU A 17 -26.16 -14.65 -8.84
N PHE A 18 -25.82 -14.32 -7.59
CA PHE A 18 -24.44 -14.30 -7.14
C PHE A 18 -23.79 -15.69 -7.22
N THR A 19 -24.48 -16.73 -6.73
CA THR A 19 -23.97 -18.11 -6.78
C THR A 19 -23.82 -18.60 -8.22
N LYS A 20 -24.77 -18.25 -9.10
CA LYS A 20 -24.70 -18.55 -10.53
C LYS A 20 -23.45 -17.95 -11.18
N GLN A 21 -23.16 -16.66 -10.92
CA GLN A 21 -21.95 -16.02 -11.45
C GLN A 21 -20.66 -16.61 -10.88
N LEU A 22 -20.67 -17.02 -9.61
CA LEU A 22 -19.54 -17.71 -8.99
C LEU A 22 -19.22 -19.00 -9.75
N ILE A 23 -20.20 -19.87 -9.96
CA ILE A 23 -20.03 -21.16 -10.66
C ILE A 23 -19.54 -20.94 -12.09
N THR A 24 -20.16 -20.02 -12.83
CA THR A 24 -19.78 -19.74 -14.23
C THR A 24 -18.36 -19.21 -14.37
N ASN A 25 -17.87 -18.43 -13.40
CA ASN A 25 -16.53 -17.86 -13.43
C ASN A 25 -15.48 -18.72 -12.71
N SER A 26 -15.91 -19.71 -11.91
CA SER A 26 -15.03 -20.57 -11.13
C SER A 26 -14.68 -21.89 -11.80
N THR A 27 -15.33 -22.28 -12.91
CA THR A 27 -14.88 -23.45 -13.66
C THR A 27 -13.52 -23.12 -14.28
N PRO A 28 -12.43 -23.76 -13.80
CA PRO A 28 -11.12 -23.54 -14.38
C PRO A 28 -11.19 -23.98 -15.84
N ILE A 29 -10.70 -23.14 -16.74
CA ILE A 29 -10.49 -23.48 -18.15
C ILE A 29 -9.78 -24.82 -18.19
N GLU A 30 -10.45 -25.79 -18.81
CA GLU A 30 -9.98 -27.15 -18.98
C GLU A 30 -8.59 -27.11 -19.61
N ILE A 31 -7.61 -27.57 -18.83
CA ILE A 31 -6.21 -27.69 -19.24
C ILE A 31 -6.21 -28.64 -20.43
N GLN A 32 -5.76 -28.14 -21.59
CA GLN A 32 -5.49 -29.00 -22.74
C GLN A 32 -4.58 -30.15 -22.31
N GLU A 33 -5.02 -31.36 -22.64
CA GLU A 33 -4.40 -32.65 -22.35
C GLU A 33 -2.87 -32.57 -22.45
N THR A 34 -2.23 -32.58 -21.27
CA THR A 34 -0.79 -32.80 -21.16
C THR A 34 -0.56 -34.31 -21.21
N PRO A 35 0.37 -34.81 -22.03
CA PRO A 35 0.60 -36.25 -22.22
C PRO A 35 1.02 -36.96 -20.92
N GLU A 36 0.53 -38.19 -20.84
CA GLU A 36 0.68 -39.24 -19.84
C GLU A 36 1.96 -39.17 -18.96
N PRO A 37 1.83 -39.03 -17.62
CA PRO A 37 2.97 -39.10 -16.72
C PRO A 37 3.37 -40.56 -16.45
N GLU A 38 4.66 -40.85 -16.59
CA GLU A 38 5.26 -42.12 -16.18
C GLU A 38 5.09 -42.41 -14.66
N PRO A 39 5.06 -43.69 -14.25
CA PRO A 39 4.81 -44.09 -12.87
C PRO A 39 5.96 -43.65 -11.95
N ILE A 40 5.68 -42.66 -11.10
CA ILE A 40 6.58 -42.25 -10.03
C ILE A 40 6.43 -43.24 -8.86
N GLN A 41 7.54 -43.87 -8.50
CA GLN A 41 7.65 -44.82 -7.40
C GLN A 41 7.46 -44.14 -6.04
N ASP A 42 6.74 -44.83 -5.16
CA ASP A 42 6.46 -44.43 -3.78
C ASP A 42 7.74 -44.16 -2.98
N THR A 43 7.92 -42.91 -2.53
CA THR A 43 8.91 -42.58 -1.49
C THR A 43 8.23 -41.97 -0.26
N ASN A 44 8.07 -42.84 0.73
CA ASN A 44 8.24 -42.66 2.17
C ASN A 44 7.69 -41.39 2.86
N LEU A 45 6.71 -41.66 3.73
CA LEU A 45 6.31 -40.85 4.88
C LEU A 45 7.51 -40.41 5.72
N ILE A 46 7.73 -39.10 5.82
CA ILE A 46 8.54 -38.50 6.87
C ILE A 46 7.59 -37.99 7.96
N GLN A 47 7.63 -38.63 9.12
CA GLN A 47 7.04 -38.15 10.36
C GLN A 47 7.82 -36.91 10.81
N GLU A 48 7.17 -35.75 10.85
CA GLU A 48 7.76 -34.57 11.46
C GLU A 48 7.64 -34.65 12.98
N ASP A 49 8.80 -34.87 13.59
CA ASP A 49 9.09 -34.86 15.02
C ASP A 49 8.81 -33.47 15.61
N ILE A 50 7.93 -33.43 16.61
CA ILE A 50 7.45 -32.20 17.26
C ILE A 50 8.55 -31.75 18.24
N GLY A 51 9.55 -31.06 17.69
CA GLY A 51 10.71 -30.53 18.40
C GLY A 51 10.33 -29.56 19.53
N LYS A 52 10.76 -29.93 20.73
CA LYS A 52 10.65 -29.22 22.01
C LYS A 52 11.07 -27.74 21.91
N ILE A 53 10.21 -26.87 22.42
CA ILE A 53 10.51 -25.45 22.64
C ILE A 53 11.54 -25.33 23.80
N PRO A 54 12.72 -24.73 23.60
CA PRO A 54 13.67 -24.50 24.68
C PRO A 54 13.16 -23.39 25.61
N GLN A 55 13.08 -23.70 26.91
CA GLN A 55 12.84 -22.73 27.98
C GLN A 55 13.99 -21.71 28.00
N ALA A 56 13.65 -20.42 27.85
CA ALA A 56 14.60 -19.33 27.98
C ALA A 56 15.03 -19.15 29.44
N SER A 57 16.34 -19.18 29.67
CA SER A 57 16.98 -18.91 30.95
C SER A 57 16.81 -17.44 31.38
N PRO A 58 16.68 -17.14 32.68
CA PRO A 58 16.67 -15.77 33.18
C PRO A 58 18.05 -15.13 33.05
N PHE A 59 18.15 -14.05 32.25
CA PHE A 59 19.32 -13.18 32.21
C PHE A 59 19.43 -12.41 33.53
N GLN A 60 20.18 -12.93 34.48
CA GLN A 60 20.76 -12.16 35.58
C GLN A 60 22.15 -11.70 35.15
N GLY A 61 22.24 -10.45 34.68
CA GLY A 61 23.49 -9.79 34.33
C GLY A 61 23.55 -8.42 34.97
N MET A 62 24.21 -8.33 36.12
CA MET A 62 24.61 -7.07 36.74
C MET A 62 25.48 -6.28 35.75
N VAL A 63 25.19 -5.00 35.53
CA VAL A 63 26.14 -4.08 34.91
C VAL A 63 26.37 -2.90 35.84
N ALA A 64 27.59 -2.84 36.35
CA ALA A 64 28.14 -1.76 37.14
C ALA A 64 28.12 -0.46 36.33
N SER A 65 27.62 0.61 36.94
CA SER A 65 27.62 1.95 36.39
C SER A 65 29.02 2.57 36.46
N PRO A 66 29.67 2.88 35.32
CA PRO A 66 30.94 3.58 35.35
C PRO A 66 30.71 5.05 35.72
N LYS A 67 31.29 5.48 36.84
CA LYS A 67 31.40 6.90 37.21
C LYS A 67 32.34 7.59 36.21
N THR A 68 31.76 8.22 35.19
CA THR A 68 32.49 9.09 34.26
C THR A 68 32.88 10.39 34.94
N LYS A 69 34.18 10.62 35.06
CA LYS A 69 34.76 11.93 35.41
C LYS A 69 34.39 12.94 34.33
N ILE A 70 33.75 14.02 34.75
CA ILE A 70 33.41 15.17 33.91
C ILE A 70 34.73 15.90 33.62
N LEU A 71 35.29 15.69 32.43
CA LEU A 71 36.32 16.57 31.88
C LEU A 71 35.60 17.78 31.29
N GLU A 72 35.75 18.93 31.93
CA GLU A 72 35.36 20.24 31.39
C GLU A 72 36.27 20.59 30.21
N ASN A 73 36.07 19.92 29.08
CA ASN A 73 36.66 20.33 27.83
C ASN A 73 35.72 21.38 27.22
N ILE A 74 36.13 22.65 27.33
CA ILE A 74 35.40 23.82 26.86
C ILE A 74 35.34 23.74 25.34
N MET A 75 34.31 23.06 24.84
CA MET A 75 34.10 22.83 23.42
C MET A 75 33.71 24.18 22.78
N PRO A 76 34.38 24.61 21.68
CA PRO A 76 34.08 25.88 21.05
C PRO A 76 32.63 25.89 20.58
N LEU A 77 31.90 26.92 21.03
CA LEU A 77 30.47 27.08 20.80
C LEU A 77 30.16 26.96 19.29
N PRO A 78 29.31 26.01 18.87
CA PRO A 78 28.99 25.80 17.47
C PRO A 78 28.37 27.08 16.91
N LYS A 79 28.94 27.57 15.80
CA LYS A 79 28.49 28.79 15.13
C LYS A 79 26.98 28.72 14.89
N ARG A 80 26.28 29.73 15.40
CA ARG A 80 24.82 29.89 15.31
C ARG A 80 24.37 29.56 13.88
N PRO A 81 23.48 28.58 13.67
CA PRO A 81 23.05 28.20 12.33
C PRO A 81 22.48 29.43 11.66
N GLN A 82 23.08 29.84 10.54
CA GLN A 82 22.57 30.98 9.79
C GLN A 82 21.13 30.64 9.35
N PRO A 83 20.21 31.62 9.39
CA PRO A 83 18.84 31.41 8.94
C PRO A 83 18.91 30.90 7.50
N ILE A 84 18.49 29.64 7.33
CA ILE A 84 18.43 28.98 6.03
C ILE A 84 17.48 29.84 5.20
N LYS A 85 18.03 30.60 4.25
CA LYS A 85 17.23 31.30 3.25
C LYS A 85 16.47 30.20 2.50
N MET A 86 15.17 30.09 2.75
CA MET A 86 14.30 29.17 2.04
C MET A 86 14.28 29.61 0.57
N VAL A 87 15.17 29.04 -0.23
CA VAL A 87 15.09 29.16 -1.68
C VAL A 87 13.77 28.50 -2.06
N ALA A 88 12.85 29.29 -2.60
CA ALA A 88 11.60 28.77 -3.13
C ALA A 88 11.95 27.79 -4.25
N VAL A 89 11.97 26.50 -3.92
CA VAL A 89 12.21 25.42 -4.87
C VAL A 89 11.07 25.48 -5.88
N ARG A 90 11.36 26.00 -7.07
CA ARG A 90 10.43 25.97 -8.20
C ARG A 90 10.17 24.50 -8.50
N ALA A 91 8.90 24.10 -8.47
CA ALA A 91 8.52 22.73 -8.77
C ALA A 91 9.01 22.38 -10.19
N PRO A 92 9.60 21.18 -10.40
CA PRO A 92 9.98 20.74 -11.74
C PRO A 92 8.75 20.85 -12.66
N GLN A 93 8.94 21.51 -13.81
CA GLN A 93 7.87 21.77 -14.77
C GLN A 93 7.25 20.45 -15.21
N GLY A 94 5.92 20.32 -15.06
CA GLY A 94 5.15 19.13 -15.42
C GLY A 94 4.68 18.27 -14.24
N MET A 95 5.13 18.56 -13.01
CA MET A 95 4.62 17.85 -11.82
C MET A 95 3.20 18.33 -11.49
N MET A 96 2.28 17.38 -11.37
CA MET A 96 0.91 17.64 -10.95
C MET A 96 0.86 17.95 -9.45
N ASP A 97 0.12 18.99 -9.06
CA ASP A 97 -0.14 19.28 -7.65
C ASP A 97 -1.23 18.33 -7.12
N ILE A 98 -0.84 17.43 -6.22
CA ILE A 98 -1.70 16.42 -5.59
C ILE A 98 -1.95 16.78 -4.10
N GLY A 99 -1.72 18.05 -3.72
CA GLY A 99 -1.93 18.54 -2.36
C GLY A 99 -0.99 17.90 -1.33
N LYS A 100 -1.57 17.32 -0.26
CA LYS A 100 -0.82 16.71 0.86
C LYS A 100 0.13 15.60 0.40
N LEU A 101 -0.20 14.89 -0.69
CA LEU A 101 0.63 13.78 -1.19
C LEU A 101 1.90 14.25 -1.90
N ASN A 102 2.03 15.55 -2.21
CA ASN A 102 3.24 16.11 -2.83
C ASN A 102 4.51 15.84 -2.03
N LEU A 103 4.39 15.76 -0.70
CA LEU A 103 5.52 15.44 0.18
C LEU A 103 6.13 14.08 -0.18
N PHE A 104 5.29 13.07 -0.46
CA PHE A 104 5.73 11.73 -0.81
C PHE A 104 6.23 11.61 -2.25
N LEU A 105 5.69 12.42 -3.16
CA LEU A 105 6.14 12.44 -4.54
C LEU A 105 7.57 12.98 -4.66
N ARG A 106 7.93 13.95 -3.81
CA ARG A 106 9.28 14.55 -3.75
C ARG A 106 10.33 13.59 -3.21
N ASP A 107 9.97 12.61 -2.37
CA ASP A 107 10.92 11.61 -1.88
C ASP A 107 11.15 10.53 -2.95
N PRO A 108 12.35 10.42 -3.55
CA PRO A 108 12.63 9.43 -4.58
C PRO A 108 12.54 7.98 -4.08
N ARG A 109 12.71 7.74 -2.77
CA ARG A 109 12.70 6.39 -2.18
C ARG A 109 11.30 5.77 -2.14
N ILE A 110 10.26 6.61 -2.23
CA ILE A 110 8.86 6.18 -2.24
C ILE A 110 8.48 5.78 -3.67
N ASN A 111 8.18 4.51 -3.87
CA ASN A 111 7.83 3.93 -5.16
C ASN A 111 6.32 3.90 -5.41
N GLN A 112 5.54 3.69 -4.35
CA GLN A 112 4.08 3.57 -4.41
C GLN A 112 3.44 4.23 -3.19
N ILE A 113 2.29 4.86 -3.40
CA ILE A 113 1.43 5.45 -2.37
C ILE A 113 0.08 4.75 -2.48
N GLU A 114 -0.48 4.30 -1.37
CA GLU A 114 -1.73 3.55 -1.28
C GLU A 114 -2.65 4.21 -0.25
N VAL A 115 -3.91 4.43 -0.66
CA VAL A 115 -4.94 5.06 0.14
C VAL A 115 -6.15 4.13 0.19
N ASN A 116 -6.45 3.65 1.39
CA ASN A 116 -7.45 2.61 1.64
C ASN A 116 -8.86 3.14 1.98
N GLY A 117 -9.10 4.44 1.81
CA GLY A 117 -10.37 5.11 2.08
C GLY A 117 -10.18 6.49 2.72
N PRO A 118 -11.29 7.23 2.95
CA PRO A 118 -11.27 8.52 3.63
C PRO A 118 -10.89 8.35 5.11
N GLU A 119 -10.22 9.37 5.66
CA GLU A 119 -9.75 9.47 7.05
C GLU A 119 -8.80 8.36 7.53
N ARG A 120 -8.37 7.49 6.62
CA ARG A 120 -7.40 6.44 6.88
C ARG A 120 -5.98 6.95 6.64
N GLU A 121 -5.04 6.34 7.34
CA GLU A 121 -3.62 6.60 7.18
C GLU A 121 -3.16 6.18 5.79
N VAL A 122 -2.37 7.04 5.14
CA VAL A 122 -1.75 6.74 3.85
C VAL A 122 -0.61 5.75 4.06
N LEU A 123 -0.60 4.69 3.26
CA LEU A 123 0.49 3.71 3.19
C LEU A 123 1.45 4.09 2.07
N VAL A 124 2.75 4.08 2.34
CA VAL A 124 3.78 4.29 1.32
C VAL A 124 4.64 3.05 1.22
N ARG A 125 5.06 2.65 0.02
CA ARG A 125 6.05 1.58 -0.17
C ARG A 125 7.41 2.16 -0.45
N ILE A 126 8.36 1.85 0.42
CA ILE A 126 9.77 2.24 0.32
C ILE A 126 10.58 0.97 0.15
N SER A 127 11.29 0.84 -0.97
CA SER A 127 12.10 -0.36 -1.27
C SER A 127 11.32 -1.68 -1.13
N GLY A 128 10.01 -1.68 -1.45
CA GLY A 128 9.14 -2.85 -1.35
C GLY A 128 8.45 -3.04 0.02
N SER A 129 8.95 -2.41 1.09
CA SER A 129 8.33 -2.49 2.42
C SER A 129 7.23 -1.44 2.60
N PRO A 130 6.02 -1.82 3.08
CA PRO A 130 4.97 -0.87 3.39
C PRO A 130 5.25 -0.13 4.71
N GLN A 131 5.12 1.19 4.70
CA GLN A 131 5.25 2.06 5.86
C GLN A 131 3.98 2.90 6.06
N ARG A 132 3.48 2.93 7.29
CA ARG A 132 2.34 3.76 7.68
C ARG A 132 2.76 5.20 7.90
N THR A 133 1.95 6.15 7.45
CA THR A 133 2.18 7.58 7.66
C THR A 133 1.08 8.19 8.52
N ARG A 134 1.35 9.34 9.14
CA ARG A 134 0.34 10.08 9.92
C ARG A 134 -0.59 10.93 9.05
N VAL A 135 -0.36 10.96 7.74
CA VAL A 135 -1.16 11.75 6.81
C VAL A 135 -2.47 11.02 6.56
N LYS A 136 -3.58 11.75 6.72
CA LYS A 136 -4.94 11.30 6.44
C LYS A 136 -5.55 12.21 5.38
N LEU A 137 -6.36 11.62 4.50
CA LEU A 137 -7.05 12.32 3.43
C LEU A 137 -8.56 12.33 3.68
N THR A 138 -9.21 13.46 3.46
CA THR A 138 -10.69 13.52 3.48
C THR A 138 -11.26 12.96 2.18
N LYS A 139 -12.57 12.66 2.18
CA LYS A 139 -13.29 12.20 0.97
C LYS A 139 -13.15 13.20 -0.19
N GLU A 140 -13.30 14.48 0.10
CA GLU A 140 -13.17 15.58 -0.87
C GLU A 140 -11.76 15.65 -1.47
N GLU A 141 -10.72 15.45 -0.66
CA GLU A 141 -9.33 15.42 -1.13
C GLU A 141 -9.10 14.24 -2.08
N ILE A 142 -9.62 13.05 -1.73
CA ILE A 142 -9.53 11.85 -2.59
C ILE A 142 -10.22 12.11 -3.93
N GLU A 143 -11.45 12.63 -3.91
CA GLU A 143 -12.21 12.95 -5.13
C GLU A 143 -11.52 14.01 -5.99
N LYS A 144 -10.95 15.05 -5.37
CA LYS A 144 -10.18 16.09 -6.06
C LYS A 144 -8.95 15.51 -6.76
N ILE A 145 -8.24 14.59 -6.11
CA ILE A 145 -7.07 13.91 -6.70
C ILE A 145 -7.50 13.10 -7.92
N ILE A 146 -8.53 12.26 -7.80
CA ILE A 146 -8.99 11.42 -8.91
C ILE A 146 -9.51 12.27 -10.07
N ARG A 147 -10.29 13.32 -9.78
CA ARG A 147 -10.80 14.27 -10.79
C ARG A 147 -9.68 14.97 -11.54
N SER A 148 -8.66 15.44 -10.83
CA SER A 148 -7.54 16.13 -11.47
C SER A 148 -6.73 15.20 -12.39
N PHE A 149 -6.66 13.88 -12.10
CA PHE A 149 -6.11 12.91 -13.04
C PHE A 149 -7.00 12.73 -14.28
N SER A 150 -8.32 12.61 -14.07
CA SER A 150 -9.30 12.53 -15.15
C SER A 150 -9.26 13.74 -16.10
N GLU A 151 -9.17 14.96 -15.56
CA GLU A 151 -9.06 16.18 -16.35
C GLU A 151 -7.77 16.22 -17.19
N LYS A 152 -6.64 15.81 -16.59
CA LYS A 152 -5.35 15.78 -17.31
C LYS A 152 -5.27 14.71 -18.39
N THR A 153 -5.86 13.54 -18.16
CA THR A 153 -5.84 12.44 -19.15
C THR A 153 -7.02 12.46 -20.11
N ARG A 154 -8.03 13.30 -19.84
CA ARG A 154 -9.32 13.34 -20.56
C ARG A 154 -10.07 12.01 -20.53
N ILE A 155 -9.81 11.17 -19.52
CA ILE A 155 -10.54 9.91 -19.32
C ILE A 155 -11.71 10.18 -18.37
N PRO A 156 -12.97 9.90 -18.74
CA PRO A 156 -14.12 10.15 -17.88
C PRO A 156 -14.10 9.25 -16.63
N LEU A 157 -14.63 9.77 -15.52
CA LEU A 157 -14.79 9.01 -14.28
C LEU A 157 -16.03 8.12 -14.37
N ILE A 158 -15.82 6.81 -14.33
CA ILE A 158 -16.87 5.79 -14.36
C ILE A 158 -16.75 4.97 -13.06
N LYS A 159 -17.88 4.50 -12.52
CA LYS A 159 -17.89 3.57 -11.38
C LYS A 159 -17.13 2.29 -11.75
N GLY A 160 -16.38 1.73 -10.79
CA GLY A 160 -15.50 0.59 -11.00
C GLY A 160 -14.02 0.97 -10.95
N VAL A 161 -13.19 0.34 -11.80
CA VAL A 161 -11.74 0.56 -11.81
C VAL A 161 -11.38 1.68 -12.79
N PHE A 162 -10.76 2.73 -12.27
CA PHE A 162 -10.23 3.85 -13.04
C PHE A 162 -8.70 3.80 -13.07
N LYS A 163 -8.10 3.78 -14.26
CA LYS A 163 -6.65 3.76 -14.43
C LYS A 163 -6.22 4.90 -15.34
N ALA A 164 -5.28 5.72 -14.88
CA ALA A 164 -4.80 6.89 -15.59
C ALA A 164 -3.30 7.08 -15.38
N ALA A 165 -2.60 7.60 -16.39
CA ALA A 165 -1.18 7.91 -16.29
C ALA A 165 -0.93 9.37 -16.64
N VAL A 166 -0.19 10.09 -15.79
CA VAL A 166 0.21 11.48 -15.97
C VAL A 166 1.71 11.58 -15.76
N GLY A 167 2.46 11.72 -16.85
CA GLY A 167 3.93 11.75 -16.83
C GLY A 167 4.53 10.44 -16.28
N GLU A 168 5.22 10.53 -15.16
CA GLU A 168 5.82 9.38 -14.46
C GLU A 168 4.91 8.76 -13.39
N LEU A 169 3.68 9.26 -13.21
CA LEU A 169 2.75 8.76 -12.21
C LEU A 169 1.63 7.95 -12.87
N VAL A 170 1.34 6.79 -12.29
CA VAL A 170 0.21 5.93 -12.68
C VAL A 170 -0.74 5.84 -11.50
N LEU A 171 -1.96 6.32 -11.68
CA LEU A 171 -3.06 6.22 -10.73
C LEU A 171 -3.93 5.00 -11.08
N THR A 172 -4.20 4.14 -10.11
CA THR A 172 -5.23 3.10 -10.20
C THR A 172 -6.20 3.29 -9.04
N ALA A 173 -7.45 3.63 -9.33
CA ALA A 173 -8.50 3.88 -8.34
C ALA A 173 -9.65 2.88 -8.50
N VAL A 174 -10.28 2.52 -7.39
CA VAL A 174 -11.52 1.75 -7.35
C VAL A 174 -12.59 2.68 -6.79
N ILE A 175 -13.49 3.11 -7.67
CA ILE A 175 -14.58 4.06 -7.40
C ILE A 175 -15.85 3.23 -7.17
N SER A 176 -16.40 3.28 -5.96
CA SER A 176 -17.63 2.56 -5.59
C SER A 176 -18.52 3.46 -4.73
N ASP A 177 -19.83 3.30 -4.88
CA ASP A 177 -20.81 4.00 -4.02
C ASP A 177 -21.04 3.25 -2.70
N PHE A 178 -20.81 1.94 -2.70
CA PHE A 178 -21.05 1.06 -1.55
C PHE A 178 -19.83 0.90 -0.65
N VAL A 179 -18.64 1.02 -1.25
CA VAL A 179 -17.36 0.87 -0.55
C VAL A 179 -16.60 2.16 -0.75
N ASP A 180 -15.95 2.65 0.31
CA ASP A 180 -15.07 3.80 0.23
C ASP A 180 -14.13 3.72 -0.98
N THR A 181 -13.93 4.85 -1.66
CA THR A 181 -13.02 4.95 -2.80
C THR A 181 -11.58 4.72 -2.34
N ARG A 182 -10.88 3.84 -3.04
CA ARG A 182 -9.47 3.49 -2.76
C ARG A 182 -8.63 3.75 -3.99
N PHE A 183 -7.38 4.13 -3.81
CA PHE A 183 -6.48 4.28 -4.95
C PHE A 183 -5.02 4.02 -4.59
N THR A 184 -4.24 3.72 -5.62
CA THR A 184 -2.79 3.62 -5.59
C THR A 184 -2.18 4.56 -6.62
N ILE A 185 -1.10 5.23 -6.24
CA ILE A 185 -0.24 6.01 -7.14
C ILE A 185 1.11 5.33 -7.19
N GLN A 186 1.54 4.94 -8.38
CA GLN A 186 2.82 4.29 -8.63
C GLN A 186 3.71 5.19 -9.49
N LYS A 187 4.99 5.30 -9.12
CA LYS A 187 6.00 5.94 -9.99
C LYS A 187 6.47 4.94 -11.05
N ARG A 188 6.49 5.35 -12.32
CA ARG A 188 6.95 4.52 -13.46
C ARG A 188 8.41 4.10 -13.30
N ARG A 189 9.25 4.98 -12.75
CA ARG A 189 10.66 4.73 -12.47
C ARG A 189 10.83 4.62 -10.96
N PRO A 190 10.65 3.43 -10.36
CA PRO A 190 11.00 3.24 -8.96
C PRO A 190 12.50 3.49 -8.79
N PHE A 191 12.90 4.01 -7.63
CA PHE A 191 14.32 4.15 -7.31
C PHE A 191 14.93 2.76 -7.22
N GLN A 192 15.70 2.38 -8.23
CA GLN A 192 16.51 1.17 -8.22
C GLN A 192 17.74 1.48 -7.37
N GLN A 193 17.94 0.74 -6.29
CA GLN A 193 19.22 0.82 -5.58
C GLN A 193 20.30 0.30 -6.54
N PRO A 194 21.40 1.02 -6.73
CA PRO A 194 22.54 0.46 -7.45
C PRO A 194 22.98 -0.81 -6.72
N ASN A 195 22.94 -1.95 -7.42
CA ASN A 195 23.55 -3.18 -6.94
C ASN A 195 25.06 -2.91 -6.82
N TYR A 196 25.56 -2.79 -5.59
CA TYR A 196 26.98 -2.72 -5.28
C TYR A 196 27.51 -4.08 -4.87
#